data_AF-A0A6G0WZX9-F1
#
_entry.id   AF-A0A6G0WZX9-F1
#
_cell.length_a   1.000
_cell.length_b   1.000
_cell.length_c   1.000
_cell.angle_alpha   90.00
_cell.angle_beta   90.00
_cell.angle_gamma   90.00
#
_symmetry.space_group_name_H-M   'P 1'
#
loop_
_entity.id
_entity.type
_entity.pdbx_description
1 polymer ?
#
loop_
_entity_poly.entity_id
_entity_poly.type
_entity_poly.pdbx_seq_one_letter_code
_entity_poly.pdbx_strand_id
1 'polypeptide(L)'
;MTKIQAQQTLTHSSVVVWNRFSIVYSLAFCLNLMAAPLKAYISETMPWNIAPESPNLAVEPYDNATLQYFQTLASSAPSSRAFVQDSSGFVFRKILYLPDAIDESDCFDSLQRFPIVAYYSAGFQQFVCDFLSQNKSTRNDGFQCQAIMMLGVSTMKYCFWMTLQDRTSSRYEVAVAGTTWEPPVFAWIKFVARLALGIYVGHQAWVHYYRHFRCLALNLTSLGIPGPFIKYEIYFGDATYFILSRPFVTLIFVLEFYLSIAYIGLACVRCSQLEDGMQFFLGCLYASRAVCFAYFVMRYATFAIKRFQWETFGRAIDPGLLALAAGLYAGPFFYVLTNTPTVHFVIWLNRVWVSPSLHGHAIEVLLLYDFIIGISATPLFHELQIHLSPSSVSF
;
A
#
# COMPACT_ATOMS: atom_id res chain seq x y z
N MET A 1 -10.26 -25.20 3.12
CA MET A 1 -11.32 -26.21 3.26
C MET A 1 -11.17 -27.26 2.18
N THR A 2 -11.08 -28.53 2.56
CA THR A 2 -11.01 -29.67 1.63
C THR A 2 -12.40 -30.25 1.50
N LYS A 3 -12.91 -30.41 0.27
CA LYS A 3 -14.24 -31.00 0.02
C LYS A 3 -14.04 -32.33 -0.69
N ILE A 4 -14.58 -33.41 -0.13
CA ILE A 4 -14.54 -34.75 -0.72
C ILE A 4 -15.98 -35.06 -1.16
N GLN A 5 -16.18 -35.29 -2.45
CA GLN A 5 -17.44 -35.84 -2.99
C GLN A 5 -17.20 -37.28 -3.40
N ALA A 6 -18.18 -38.15 -3.11
CA ALA A 6 -18.07 -39.58 -3.35
C ALA A 6 -19.37 -40.15 -3.94
N GLN A 7 -19.25 -41.04 -4.93
CA GLN A 7 -20.35 -41.74 -5.60
C GLN A 7 -20.38 -43.23 -5.19
N GLN A 8 -21.59 -43.78 -5.01
CA GLN A 8 -21.84 -45.13 -4.50
C GLN A 8 -21.99 -46.20 -5.59
N THR A 9 -21.37 -47.36 -5.39
CA THR A 9 -21.80 -48.69 -5.90
C THR A 9 -20.92 -49.81 -5.29
N LEU A 10 -21.34 -51.07 -5.41
CA LEU A 10 -20.75 -52.22 -4.72
C LEU A 10 -19.56 -52.84 -5.48
N THR A 11 -18.46 -53.05 -4.75
CA THR A 11 -17.23 -53.84 -5.05
C THR A 11 -16.07 -53.15 -5.82
N HIS A 12 -14.86 -53.39 -5.30
CA HIS A 12 -13.52 -53.16 -5.88
C HIS A 12 -12.86 -51.76 -5.85
N SER A 13 -11.55 -51.79 -5.57
CA SER A 13 -10.52 -50.73 -5.57
C SER A 13 -11.00 -49.28 -5.75
N SER A 14 -10.84 -48.47 -4.71
CA SER A 14 -11.14 -47.05 -4.74
C SER A 14 -10.29 -46.31 -5.78
N VAL A 15 -10.96 -45.63 -6.73
CA VAL A 15 -10.34 -44.81 -7.76
C VAL A 15 -10.23 -43.37 -7.27
N VAL A 16 -9.01 -42.88 -7.12
CA VAL A 16 -8.73 -41.49 -6.75
C VAL A 16 -8.51 -40.66 -8.02
N VAL A 17 -9.31 -39.61 -8.19
CA VAL A 17 -9.23 -38.67 -9.33
C VAL A 17 -8.90 -37.27 -8.82
N TRP A 18 -8.08 -36.56 -9.59
CA TRP A 18 -7.65 -35.20 -9.28
C TRP A 18 -8.47 -34.22 -10.11
N ASN A 19 -9.10 -33.24 -9.47
CA ASN A 19 -9.86 -32.24 -10.20
C ASN A 19 -8.89 -31.27 -10.90
N ARG A 20 -8.82 -31.34 -12.24
CA ARG A 20 -7.88 -30.55 -13.06
C ARG A 20 -8.07 -29.04 -12.91
N PHE A 21 -9.32 -28.58 -12.82
CA PHE A 21 -9.62 -27.15 -12.65
C PHE A 21 -9.10 -26.63 -11.31
N SER A 22 -9.31 -27.40 -10.23
CA SER A 22 -8.81 -27.04 -8.90
C SER A 22 -7.28 -26.99 -8.85
N ILE A 23 -6.59 -27.88 -9.57
CA ILE A 23 -5.12 -27.86 -9.67
C ILE A 23 -4.65 -26.58 -10.36
N VAL A 24 -5.23 -26.25 -11.53
CA VAL A 24 -4.88 -25.05 -12.28
C VAL A 24 -5.11 -23.80 -11.44
N TYR A 25 -6.27 -23.72 -10.79
CA TYR A 25 -6.61 -22.61 -9.89
C TYR A 25 -5.61 -22.51 -8.74
N SER A 26 -5.38 -23.60 -8.01
CA SER A 26 -4.43 -23.61 -6.89
C SER A 26 -3.01 -23.23 -7.31
N LEU A 27 -2.54 -23.73 -8.46
CA LEU A 27 -1.23 -23.39 -9.01
C LEU A 27 -1.15 -21.90 -9.36
N ALA A 28 -2.20 -21.33 -9.95
CA ALA A 28 -2.26 -19.90 -10.25
C ALA A 28 -2.16 -19.04 -8.99
N PHE A 29 -2.87 -19.40 -7.90
CA PHE A 29 -2.74 -18.72 -6.61
C PHE A 29 -1.35 -18.86 -6.00
N CYS A 30 -0.75 -20.05 -6.08
CA CYS A 30 0.61 -20.26 -5.59
C CYS A 30 1.64 -19.43 -6.38
N LEU A 31 1.55 -19.40 -7.71
CA LEU A 31 2.43 -18.58 -8.54
C LEU A 31 2.23 -17.09 -8.25
N ASN A 32 0.98 -16.64 -8.10
CA ASN A 32 0.66 -15.28 -7.70
C ASN A 32 1.25 -14.91 -6.33
N LEU A 33 1.23 -15.83 -5.37
CA LEU A 33 1.81 -15.65 -4.05
C LEU A 33 3.35 -15.63 -4.09
N MET A 34 3.97 -16.51 -4.87
CA MET A 34 5.43 -16.52 -5.08
C MET A 34 5.91 -15.25 -5.79
N ALA A 35 5.11 -14.72 -6.71
CA ALA A 35 5.39 -13.47 -7.41
C ALA A 35 5.03 -12.22 -6.59
N ALA A 36 4.36 -12.35 -5.44
CA ALA A 36 3.91 -11.21 -4.65
C ALA A 36 5.02 -10.21 -4.28
N PRO A 37 6.24 -10.62 -3.86
CA PRO A 37 7.34 -9.69 -3.63
C PRO A 37 7.79 -8.95 -4.89
N LEU A 38 7.69 -9.60 -6.05
CA LEU A 38 8.11 -9.03 -7.34
C LEU A 38 7.08 -8.06 -7.93
N LYS A 39 5.81 -8.10 -7.48
CA LYS A 39 4.77 -7.13 -7.87
C LYS A 39 5.15 -5.69 -7.55
N ALA A 40 6.05 -5.49 -6.60
CA ALA A 40 6.72 -4.23 -6.35
C ALA A 40 7.17 -3.51 -7.64
N TYR A 41 7.80 -4.25 -8.55
CA TYR A 41 8.38 -3.71 -9.80
C TYR A 41 7.36 -3.30 -10.86
N ILE A 42 6.05 -3.40 -10.57
CA ILE A 42 5.02 -2.73 -11.39
C ILE A 42 5.15 -1.20 -11.26
N SER A 43 5.58 -0.72 -10.08
CA SER A 43 5.79 0.70 -9.82
C SER A 43 7.25 1.06 -9.51
N GLU A 44 8.04 0.09 -9.04
CA GLU A 44 9.45 0.31 -8.68
C GLU A 44 10.38 0.22 -9.89
N THR A 45 11.42 1.06 -9.89
CA THR A 45 12.50 0.99 -10.88
C THR A 45 13.29 -0.31 -10.70
N MET A 46 13.51 -1.04 -11.80
CA MET A 46 14.36 -2.23 -11.80
C MET A 46 15.82 -1.87 -11.44
N PRO A 47 16.57 -2.77 -10.78
CA PRO A 47 17.90 -2.42 -10.26
C PRO A 47 18.93 -2.04 -11.33
N TRP A 48 18.75 -2.49 -12.57
CA TRP A 48 19.61 -2.12 -13.71
C TRP A 48 19.17 -0.83 -14.44
N ASN A 49 18.04 -0.23 -14.05
CA ASN A 49 17.51 1.02 -14.62
C ASN A 49 17.67 2.22 -13.68
N ILE A 50 18.30 2.05 -12.52
CA ILE A 50 18.51 3.11 -11.53
C ILE A 50 19.60 4.05 -12.02
N ALA A 51 19.37 5.36 -11.85
CA ALA A 51 20.38 6.35 -12.18
C ALA A 51 21.62 6.20 -11.27
N PRO A 52 22.84 6.27 -11.83
CA PRO A 52 24.06 6.09 -11.04
C PRO A 52 24.32 7.23 -10.07
N GLU A 53 23.85 8.44 -10.39
CA GLU A 53 24.03 9.62 -9.56
C GLU A 53 22.90 9.74 -8.53
N SER A 54 23.28 9.99 -7.27
CA SER A 54 22.33 10.21 -6.19
C SER A 54 21.81 11.64 -6.20
N PRO A 55 20.49 11.88 -6.11
CA PRO A 55 19.96 13.21 -5.86
C PRO A 55 20.36 13.68 -4.47
N ASN A 56 20.46 15.00 -4.28
CA ASN A 56 20.72 15.58 -2.97
C ASN A 56 19.51 15.33 -2.05
N LEU A 57 19.67 14.48 -1.04
CA LEU A 57 18.63 14.21 -0.03
C LEU A 57 18.81 15.05 1.25
N ALA A 58 19.68 16.07 1.25
CA ALA A 58 19.83 16.98 2.38
C ALA A 58 18.51 17.72 2.68
N VAL A 59 18.25 17.99 3.96
CA VAL A 59 17.03 18.65 4.42
C VAL A 59 17.19 20.15 4.30
N GLU A 60 16.93 20.68 3.10
CA GLU A 60 17.07 22.11 2.81
C GLU A 60 15.76 22.67 2.21
N PRO A 61 15.26 23.82 2.71
CA PRO A 61 14.00 24.42 2.26
C PRO A 61 14.01 24.84 0.78
N TYR A 62 15.14 25.36 0.34
CA TYR A 62 15.33 25.97 -0.99
C TYR A 62 16.39 25.22 -1.77
N ASP A 63 16.01 24.04 -2.27
CA ASP A 63 16.88 23.24 -3.10
C ASP A 63 16.63 23.54 -4.58
N ASN A 64 17.27 24.61 -5.07
CA ASN A 64 17.17 25.02 -6.48
C ASN A 64 17.63 23.93 -7.45
N ALA A 65 18.62 23.11 -7.08
CA ALA A 65 19.12 22.05 -7.94
C ALA A 65 18.07 20.96 -8.12
N THR A 66 17.46 20.51 -7.02
CA THR A 66 16.37 19.53 -7.05
C THR A 66 15.13 20.07 -7.77
N LEU A 67 14.78 21.35 -7.55
CA LEU A 67 13.69 22.00 -8.27
C LEU A 67 13.94 22.05 -9.78
N GLN A 68 15.14 22.44 -10.21
CA GLN A 68 15.51 22.52 -11.63
C GLN A 68 15.39 21.15 -12.31
N TYR A 69 15.84 20.08 -11.64
CA TYR A 69 15.64 18.72 -12.13
C TYR A 69 14.16 18.39 -12.32
N PHE A 70 13.30 18.68 -11.33
CA PHE A 70 11.87 18.41 -11.43
C PHE A 70 11.16 19.26 -12.49
N GLN A 71 11.52 20.53 -12.66
CA GLN A 71 10.98 21.39 -13.71
C GLN A 71 11.41 20.91 -15.11
N THR A 72 12.63 20.41 -15.24
CA THR A 72 13.12 19.76 -16.47
C THR A 72 12.31 18.50 -16.77
N LEU A 73 12.04 17.66 -15.77
CA LEU A 73 11.18 16.48 -15.91
C LEU A 73 9.73 16.86 -16.25
N ALA A 74 9.20 17.93 -15.66
CA ALA A 74 7.86 18.43 -15.95
C ALA A 74 7.73 18.92 -17.41
N SER A 75 8.78 19.58 -17.93
CA SER A 75 8.82 20.09 -19.30
C SER A 75 9.10 19.01 -20.36
N SER A 76 9.56 17.81 -19.96
CA SER A 76 9.79 16.70 -20.89
C SER A 76 8.50 16.09 -21.44
N ALA A 77 7.33 16.44 -20.89
CA ALA A 77 6.03 15.98 -21.36
C ALA A 77 5.04 17.14 -21.52
N PRO A 78 4.04 17.01 -22.43
CA PRO A 78 3.02 18.03 -22.62
C PRO A 78 2.27 18.36 -21.32
N SER A 79 1.83 19.61 -21.16
CA SER A 79 1.06 20.07 -19.99
C SER A 79 -0.27 19.33 -19.80
N SER A 80 -0.79 18.69 -20.84
CA SER A 80 -1.99 17.84 -20.75
C SER A 80 -1.79 16.55 -19.95
N ARG A 81 -0.53 16.13 -19.73
CA ARG A 81 -0.22 14.93 -18.96
C ARG A 81 -0.06 15.29 -17.48
N ALA A 82 -1.02 14.90 -16.66
CA ALA A 82 -1.00 15.19 -15.22
C ALA A 82 0.18 14.53 -14.50
N PHE A 83 0.64 13.35 -14.94
CA PHE A 83 1.67 12.59 -14.25
C PHE A 83 2.85 12.21 -15.17
N VAL A 84 4.07 12.51 -14.73
CA VAL A 84 5.34 12.23 -15.44
C VAL A 84 6.30 11.56 -14.46
N GLN A 85 7.05 10.55 -14.90
CA GLN A 85 7.99 9.82 -14.05
C GLN A 85 9.19 9.34 -14.87
N ASP A 86 10.37 9.34 -14.24
CA ASP A 86 11.58 8.73 -14.75
C ASP A 86 12.15 7.70 -13.73
N SER A 87 13.42 7.33 -13.83
CA SER A 87 14.06 6.37 -12.92
C SER A 87 14.36 6.92 -11.53
N SER A 88 14.37 8.24 -11.34
CA SER A 88 14.86 8.92 -10.13
C SER A 88 13.81 9.78 -9.43
N GLY A 89 12.71 10.12 -10.10
CA GLY A 89 11.61 10.85 -9.52
C GLY A 89 10.36 10.91 -10.38
N PHE A 90 9.38 11.65 -9.88
CA PHE A 90 8.09 11.86 -10.53
C PHE A 90 7.63 13.31 -10.35
N VAL A 91 6.73 13.74 -11.24
CA VAL A 91 6.02 15.01 -11.19
C VAL A 91 4.53 14.75 -11.41
N PHE A 92 3.72 15.32 -10.55
CA PHE A 92 2.27 15.40 -10.67
C PHE A 92 1.86 16.87 -10.79
N ARG A 93 1.02 17.19 -11.78
CA ARG A 93 0.50 18.52 -12.06
C ARG A 93 -1.02 18.48 -11.98
N LYS A 94 -1.58 19.49 -11.33
CA LYS A 94 -3.01 19.69 -11.20
C LYS A 94 -3.34 21.15 -11.41
N ILE A 95 -4.39 21.43 -12.18
CA ILE A 95 -4.88 22.79 -12.36
C ILE A 95 -5.87 23.10 -11.25
N LEU A 96 -5.65 24.20 -10.53
CA LEU A 96 -6.55 24.70 -9.50
C LEU A 96 -7.11 26.07 -9.90
N TYR A 97 -8.37 26.27 -9.55
CA TYR A 97 -9.03 27.58 -9.59
C TYR A 97 -9.05 28.12 -8.17
N LEU A 98 -8.25 29.17 -7.94
CA LEU A 98 -8.08 29.74 -6.61
C LEU A 98 -8.97 30.98 -6.44
N PRO A 99 -9.61 31.15 -5.28
CA PRO A 99 -10.37 32.37 -4.97
C PRO A 99 -9.44 33.59 -4.78
N ASP A 100 -10.02 34.78 -4.82
CA ASP A 100 -9.26 36.05 -4.89
C ASP A 100 -8.43 36.35 -3.64
N ALA A 101 -8.98 36.10 -2.45
CA ALA A 101 -8.29 36.11 -1.17
C ALA A 101 -9.06 35.22 -0.19
N ILE A 102 -8.36 34.45 0.61
CA ILE A 102 -8.94 33.67 1.71
C ILE A 102 -8.37 34.23 3.01
N ASP A 103 -9.21 34.37 4.03
CA ASP A 103 -8.73 34.73 5.35
C ASP A 103 -7.84 33.61 5.90
N GLU A 104 -6.83 33.96 6.69
CA GLU A 104 -5.85 33.00 7.21
C GLU A 104 -6.53 31.90 8.07
N SER A 105 -7.63 32.29 8.73
CA SER A 105 -8.49 31.41 9.53
C SER A 105 -9.16 30.29 8.72
N ASP A 106 -9.47 30.53 7.44
CA ASP A 106 -10.13 29.58 6.53
C ASP A 106 -9.12 28.83 5.62
N CYS A 107 -7.82 29.12 5.74
CA CYS A 107 -6.80 28.49 4.91
C CYS A 107 -6.77 26.97 5.10
N PHE A 108 -6.87 26.51 6.35
CA PHE A 108 -6.70 25.10 6.69
C PHE A 108 -7.73 24.19 5.98
N ASP A 109 -8.96 24.67 5.80
CA ASP A 109 -10.00 23.95 5.05
C ASP A 109 -9.72 23.97 3.54
N SER A 110 -9.12 25.06 3.06
CA SER A 110 -8.76 25.24 1.65
C SER A 110 -7.57 24.36 1.22
N LEU A 111 -6.70 23.95 2.16
CA LEU A 111 -5.57 23.05 1.91
C LEU A 111 -6.00 21.70 1.31
N GLN A 112 -7.21 21.22 1.63
CA GLN A 112 -7.71 19.92 1.14
C GLN A 112 -7.86 19.87 -0.39
N ARG A 113 -7.98 21.04 -1.05
CA ARG A 113 -8.07 21.12 -2.52
C ARG A 113 -6.72 20.89 -3.19
N PHE A 114 -5.63 21.13 -2.46
CA PHE A 114 -4.29 20.97 -2.95
C PHE A 114 -3.88 19.48 -3.01
N PRO A 115 -3.09 19.10 -4.02
CA PRO A 115 -2.65 17.73 -4.16
C PRO A 115 -1.74 17.31 -2.99
N ILE A 116 -1.74 16.02 -2.67
CA ILE A 116 -0.86 15.39 -1.67
C ILE A 116 -0.86 16.03 -0.27
N VAL A 117 -1.93 16.72 0.12
CA VAL A 117 -2.04 17.48 1.38
C VAL A 117 -1.70 16.65 2.63
N ALA A 118 -1.92 15.33 2.61
CA ALA A 118 -1.49 14.41 3.67
C ALA A 118 0.01 14.46 3.98
N TYR A 119 0.84 14.86 3.03
CA TYR A 119 2.28 14.94 3.16
C TYR A 119 2.79 16.35 3.47
N TYR A 120 1.94 17.31 3.82
CA TYR A 120 2.41 18.68 4.04
C TYR A 120 3.08 18.86 5.41
N SER A 121 4.33 19.33 5.42
CA SER A 121 5.00 19.84 6.62
C SER A 121 4.33 21.12 7.14
N ALA A 122 4.76 21.63 8.31
CA ALA A 122 4.29 22.92 8.78
C ALA A 122 4.69 24.07 7.82
N GLY A 123 5.88 23.98 7.21
CA GLY A 123 6.34 24.98 6.24
C GLY A 123 5.57 24.91 4.92
N PHE A 124 5.19 23.73 4.45
CA PHE A 124 4.32 23.60 3.26
C PHE A 124 2.93 24.22 3.51
N GLN A 125 2.38 24.02 4.70
CA GLN A 125 1.07 24.61 5.05
C GLN A 125 1.16 26.13 5.12
N GLN A 126 2.17 26.67 5.79
CA GLN A 126 2.43 28.11 5.84
C GLN A 126 2.63 28.69 4.44
N PHE A 127 3.45 28.06 3.61
CA PHE A 127 3.70 28.49 2.24
C PHE A 127 2.40 28.59 1.40
N VAL A 128 1.53 27.58 1.49
CA VAL A 128 0.24 27.62 0.77
C VAL A 128 -0.70 28.67 1.38
N CYS A 129 -0.75 28.81 2.69
CA CYS A 129 -1.58 29.82 3.35
C CYS A 129 -1.14 31.25 3.03
N ASP A 130 0.16 31.53 3.09
CA ASP A 130 0.75 32.81 2.74
C ASP A 130 0.50 33.15 1.27
N PHE A 131 0.45 32.15 0.40
CA PHE A 131 0.09 32.33 -0.99
C PHE A 131 -1.41 32.63 -1.19
N LEU A 132 -2.28 31.97 -0.45
CA LEU A 132 -3.74 32.17 -0.51
C LEU A 132 -4.20 33.49 0.13
N SER A 133 -3.50 33.97 1.16
CA SER A 133 -3.81 35.24 1.83
C SER A 133 -3.44 36.46 0.97
N GLN A 134 -2.50 36.30 0.03
CA GLN A 134 -2.16 37.35 -0.92
C GLN A 134 -3.28 37.62 -1.91
N ASN A 135 -3.41 38.89 -2.30
CA ASN A 135 -4.31 39.32 -3.37
C ASN A 135 -3.90 38.70 -4.71
N LYS A 136 -4.88 38.38 -5.55
CA LYS A 136 -4.69 37.86 -6.92
C LYS A 136 -3.68 38.64 -7.77
N SER A 137 -3.57 39.96 -7.58
CA SER A 137 -2.65 40.83 -8.33
C SER A 137 -1.19 40.73 -7.86
N THR A 138 -0.96 40.32 -6.61
CA THR A 138 0.37 40.24 -5.98
C THR A 138 0.92 38.83 -5.90
N ARG A 139 0.07 37.80 -6.10
CA ARG A 139 0.50 36.40 -6.17
C ARG A 139 1.50 36.19 -7.30
N ASN A 140 2.69 35.73 -6.94
CA ASN A 140 3.78 35.38 -7.85
C ASN A 140 4.11 33.90 -7.73
N ASP A 141 4.77 33.36 -8.76
CA ASP A 141 5.26 31.99 -8.74
C ASP A 141 6.21 31.78 -7.55
N GLY A 142 6.08 30.62 -6.93
CA GLY A 142 6.85 30.26 -5.74
C GLY A 142 7.00 28.75 -5.63
N PHE A 143 7.98 28.33 -4.86
CA PHE A 143 8.24 26.93 -4.58
C PHE A 143 8.69 26.73 -3.14
N GLN A 144 8.48 25.51 -2.64
CA GLN A 144 8.96 25.05 -1.35
C GLN A 144 9.35 23.58 -1.49
N CYS A 145 10.46 23.17 -0.87
CA CYS A 145 10.86 21.77 -0.79
C CYS A 145 10.87 21.29 0.67
N GLN A 146 10.67 19.99 0.85
CA GLN A 146 10.72 19.30 2.15
C GLN A 146 11.29 17.90 1.99
N ALA A 147 11.83 17.36 3.07
CA ALA A 147 12.28 15.98 3.15
C ALA A 147 11.20 15.08 3.78
N ILE A 148 11.07 13.86 3.26
CA ILE A 148 10.33 12.79 3.92
C ILE A 148 11.35 11.92 4.63
N MET A 149 11.10 11.70 5.91
CA MET A 149 11.94 10.87 6.77
C MET A 149 11.22 9.59 7.14
N MET A 150 11.99 8.56 7.44
CA MET A 150 11.55 7.35 8.11
C MET A 150 12.60 6.98 9.16
N LEU A 151 12.21 6.89 10.44
CA LEU A 151 13.10 6.67 11.58
C LEU A 151 14.30 7.65 11.60
N GLY A 152 14.04 8.91 11.23
CA GLY A 152 15.05 9.97 11.17
C GLY A 152 15.97 9.95 9.95
N VAL A 153 15.84 8.98 9.05
CA VAL A 153 16.59 8.90 7.79
C VAL A 153 15.77 9.54 6.67
N SER A 154 16.33 10.48 5.91
CA SER A 154 15.63 11.04 4.73
C SER A 154 15.57 10.00 3.61
N THR A 155 14.36 9.68 3.17
CA THR A 155 14.08 8.65 2.17
C THR A 155 13.59 9.23 0.85
N MET A 156 12.91 10.39 0.89
CA MET A 156 12.48 11.13 -0.29
C MET A 156 12.64 12.63 -0.07
N LYS A 157 12.71 13.38 -1.15
CA LYS A 157 12.58 14.83 -1.17
C LYS A 157 11.39 15.20 -2.04
N TYR A 158 10.49 16.01 -1.50
CA TYR A 158 9.33 16.55 -2.21
C TYR A 158 9.51 18.04 -2.44
N CYS A 159 9.17 18.49 -3.65
CA CYS A 159 9.10 19.90 -3.98
C CYS A 159 7.72 20.22 -4.53
N PHE A 160 7.21 21.36 -4.13
CA PHE A 160 5.91 21.88 -4.52
C PHE A 160 6.14 23.26 -5.13
N TRP A 161 5.54 23.54 -6.28
CA TRP A 161 5.58 24.87 -6.87
C TRP A 161 4.25 25.20 -7.55
N MET A 162 4.01 26.50 -7.67
CA MET A 162 2.80 27.03 -8.29
C MET A 162 3.22 27.97 -9.40
N THR A 163 2.60 27.80 -10.56
CA THR A 163 2.83 28.63 -11.74
C THR A 163 1.52 29.26 -12.17
N LEU A 164 1.53 30.58 -12.35
CA LEU A 164 0.38 31.30 -12.88
C LEU A 164 0.18 30.97 -14.36
N GLN A 165 -0.97 30.40 -14.71
CA GLN A 165 -1.29 30.08 -16.11
C GLN A 165 -2.13 31.18 -16.77
N ASP A 166 -3.15 31.66 -16.07
CA ASP A 166 -3.97 32.78 -16.54
C ASP A 166 -4.49 33.62 -15.37
N ARG A 167 -4.10 34.89 -15.37
CA ARG A 167 -4.47 35.86 -14.34
C ARG A 167 -5.95 36.24 -14.40
N THR A 168 -6.62 36.12 -15.54
CA THR A 168 -8.05 36.51 -15.64
C THR A 168 -8.94 35.46 -14.96
N SER A 169 -8.71 34.18 -15.25
CA SER A 169 -9.46 33.04 -14.72
C SER A 169 -9.01 32.53 -13.34
N SER A 170 -8.04 33.19 -12.69
CA SER A 170 -7.43 32.71 -11.43
C SER A 170 -6.93 31.27 -11.53
N ARG A 171 -6.39 30.91 -12.68
CA ARG A 171 -5.99 29.55 -13.01
C ARG A 171 -4.51 29.35 -12.72
N TYR A 172 -4.23 28.45 -11.78
CA TYR A 172 -2.89 28.10 -11.35
C TYR A 172 -2.60 26.65 -11.66
N GLU A 173 -1.43 26.39 -12.23
CA GLU A 173 -0.88 25.04 -12.30
C GLU A 173 -0.11 24.79 -11.01
N VAL A 174 -0.57 23.80 -10.25
CA VAL A 174 0.08 23.34 -9.03
C VAL A 174 0.81 22.06 -9.36
N ALA A 175 2.11 22.07 -9.15
CA ALA A 175 2.98 20.96 -9.46
C ALA A 175 3.68 20.46 -8.19
N VAL A 176 3.76 19.14 -8.10
CA VAL A 176 4.33 18.41 -6.99
C VAL A 176 5.27 17.38 -7.56
N ALA A 177 6.48 17.33 -7.05
CA ALA A 177 7.45 16.36 -7.49
C ALA A 177 8.13 15.68 -6.32
N GLY A 178 8.64 14.48 -6.57
CA GLY A 178 9.32 13.71 -5.55
C GLY A 178 10.39 12.78 -6.08
N THR A 179 11.43 12.56 -5.27
CA THR A 179 12.47 11.59 -5.57
C THR A 179 12.03 10.17 -5.19
N THR A 180 12.33 9.22 -6.06
CA THR A 180 12.15 7.76 -5.82
C THR A 180 13.47 7.02 -5.99
N TRP A 181 14.58 7.76 -6.05
CA TRP A 181 15.91 7.21 -6.20
C TRP A 181 16.31 6.38 -4.98
N GLU A 182 16.99 5.27 -5.25
CA GLU A 182 17.57 4.41 -4.24
C GLU A 182 18.99 4.03 -4.67
N PRO A 183 19.91 3.80 -3.71
CA PRO A 183 21.27 3.36 -4.06
C PRO A 183 21.25 2.05 -4.88
N PRO A 184 22.00 1.94 -6.00
CA PRO A 184 22.00 0.74 -6.84
C PRO A 184 22.31 -0.55 -6.07
N VAL A 185 23.25 -0.50 -5.12
CA VAL A 185 23.60 -1.64 -4.25
C VAL A 185 22.39 -2.08 -3.43
N PHE A 186 21.66 -1.13 -2.84
CA PHE A 186 20.47 -1.41 -2.06
C PHE A 186 19.36 -2.04 -2.92
N ALA A 187 19.15 -1.54 -4.14
CA ALA A 187 18.17 -2.09 -5.05
C ALA A 187 18.48 -3.53 -5.49
N TRP A 188 19.76 -3.86 -5.73
CA TRP A 188 20.18 -5.24 -6.01
C TRP A 188 19.96 -6.16 -4.81
N ILE A 189 20.29 -5.70 -3.61
CA ILE A 189 20.02 -6.45 -2.37
C ILE A 189 18.51 -6.72 -2.24
N LYS A 190 17.66 -5.70 -2.45
CA LYS A 190 16.19 -5.87 -2.44
C LYS A 190 15.72 -6.86 -3.50
N PHE A 191 16.23 -6.78 -4.72
CA PHE A 191 15.86 -7.68 -5.81
C PHE A 191 16.17 -9.14 -5.48
N VAL A 192 17.41 -9.42 -5.02
CA VAL A 192 17.82 -10.77 -4.62
C VAL A 192 17.00 -11.26 -3.42
N ALA A 193 16.75 -10.39 -2.44
CA ALA A 193 15.92 -10.72 -1.29
C ALA A 193 14.47 -11.07 -1.69
N ARG A 194 13.87 -10.34 -2.64
CA ARG A 194 12.52 -10.62 -3.17
C ARG A 194 12.47 -11.95 -3.93
N LEU A 195 13.49 -12.26 -4.72
CA LEU A 195 13.58 -13.55 -5.42
C LEU A 195 13.72 -14.70 -4.41
N ALA A 196 14.60 -14.53 -3.42
CA ALA A 196 14.77 -15.51 -2.34
C ALA A 196 13.48 -15.71 -1.54
N LEU A 197 12.75 -14.63 -1.24
CA LEU A 197 11.46 -14.69 -0.56
C LEU A 197 10.42 -15.44 -1.41
N GLY A 198 10.33 -15.17 -2.70
CA GLY A 198 9.43 -15.88 -3.62
C GLY A 198 9.73 -17.38 -3.69
N ILE A 199 11.01 -17.75 -3.80
CA ILE A 199 11.46 -19.15 -3.77
C ILE A 199 11.14 -19.79 -2.41
N TYR A 200 11.41 -19.10 -1.31
CA TYR A 200 11.12 -19.58 0.04
C TYR A 200 9.63 -19.83 0.25
N VAL A 201 8.77 -18.91 -0.18
CA VAL A 201 7.30 -19.07 -0.17
C VAL A 201 6.88 -20.29 -0.99
N GLY A 202 7.44 -20.48 -2.18
CA GLY A 202 7.17 -21.66 -3.02
C GLY A 202 7.60 -22.97 -2.34
N HIS A 203 8.78 -22.99 -1.72
CA HIS A 203 9.26 -24.12 -0.94
C HIS A 203 8.33 -24.43 0.25
N GLN A 204 7.88 -23.41 0.98
CA GLN A 204 6.92 -23.57 2.07
C GLN A 204 5.59 -24.14 1.58
N ALA A 205 5.07 -23.65 0.45
CA ALA A 205 3.87 -24.16 -0.21
C ALA A 205 4.03 -25.64 -0.60
N TRP A 206 5.18 -26.01 -1.15
CA TRP A 206 5.46 -27.39 -1.49
C TRP A 206 5.48 -28.32 -0.28
N VAL A 207 6.34 -28.02 0.70
CA VAL A 207 6.62 -28.91 1.85
C VAL A 207 5.39 -29.09 2.73
N HIS A 208 4.61 -28.03 2.92
CA HIS A 208 3.55 -28.00 3.92
C HIS A 208 2.12 -27.89 3.39
N TYR A 209 1.94 -27.75 2.07
CA TYR A 209 0.61 -27.80 1.46
C TYR A 209 0.53 -28.90 0.41
N TYR A 210 1.26 -28.76 -0.70
CA TYR A 210 1.12 -29.67 -1.85
C TYR A 210 1.58 -31.11 -1.58
N ARG A 211 2.64 -31.30 -0.79
CA ARG A 211 3.15 -32.64 -0.45
C ARG A 211 2.10 -33.49 0.27
N HIS A 212 1.24 -32.88 1.10
CA HIS A 212 0.22 -33.63 1.86
C HIS A 212 -0.91 -34.19 0.97
N PHE A 213 -1.18 -33.57 -0.18
CA PHE A 213 -2.15 -34.14 -1.15
C PHE A 213 -1.66 -35.46 -1.74
N ARG A 214 -0.35 -35.66 -1.88
CA ARG A 214 0.22 -36.96 -2.30
C ARG A 214 -0.02 -38.03 -1.25
N CYS A 215 0.27 -37.73 0.01
CA CYS A 215 0.00 -38.65 1.12
C CYS A 215 -1.50 -38.97 1.23
N LEU A 216 -2.36 -37.97 1.08
CA LEU A 216 -3.82 -38.16 1.10
C LEU A 216 -4.27 -39.08 -0.04
N ALA A 217 -3.79 -38.86 -1.27
CA ALA A 217 -4.14 -39.70 -2.41
C ALA A 217 -3.70 -41.16 -2.20
N LEU A 218 -2.49 -41.38 -1.67
CA LEU A 218 -2.01 -42.72 -1.33
C LEU A 218 -2.89 -43.40 -0.28
N ASN A 219 -3.20 -42.70 0.82
CA ASN A 219 -4.04 -43.23 1.89
C ASN A 219 -5.48 -43.54 1.42
N LEU A 220 -6.05 -42.70 0.55
CA LEU A 220 -7.38 -42.95 -0.03
C LEU A 220 -7.39 -44.14 -0.99
N THR A 221 -6.27 -44.40 -1.66
CA THR A 221 -6.10 -45.56 -2.54
C THR A 221 -5.88 -46.85 -1.73
N SER A 222 -5.14 -46.79 -0.61
CA SER A 222 -4.77 -47.97 0.17
C SER A 222 -5.76 -48.36 1.25
N LEU A 223 -6.33 -47.38 1.96
CA LEU A 223 -7.22 -47.60 3.11
C LEU A 223 -8.69 -47.32 2.76
N GLY A 224 -8.92 -46.40 1.83
CA GLY A 224 -10.26 -45.86 1.58
C GLY A 224 -10.83 -45.13 2.81
N ILE A 225 -12.03 -44.60 2.66
CA ILE A 225 -12.84 -44.09 3.77
C ILE A 225 -13.92 -45.14 4.04
N PRO A 226 -14.14 -45.55 5.31
CA PRO A 226 -15.19 -46.50 5.66
C PRO A 226 -16.54 -46.05 5.08
N GLY A 227 -17.05 -46.81 4.11
CA GLY A 227 -18.30 -46.48 3.42
C GLY A 227 -18.35 -47.03 1.99
N PRO A 228 -19.51 -46.96 1.33
CA PRO A 228 -19.73 -47.48 -0.02
C PRO A 228 -19.18 -46.55 -1.11
N PHE A 229 -17.98 -45.99 -0.94
CA PHE A 229 -17.41 -45.00 -1.85
C PHE A 229 -16.40 -45.64 -2.80
N ILE A 230 -16.64 -45.57 -4.11
CA ILE A 230 -15.71 -46.13 -5.12
C ILE A 230 -14.79 -45.05 -5.68
N LYS A 231 -15.28 -43.81 -5.81
CA LYS A 231 -14.54 -42.72 -6.45
C LYS A 231 -14.34 -41.57 -5.49
N TYR A 232 -13.09 -41.18 -5.30
CA TYR A 232 -12.70 -40.00 -4.53
C TYR A 232 -12.20 -38.92 -5.46
N GLU A 233 -12.82 -37.75 -5.43
CA GLU A 233 -12.33 -36.58 -6.15
C GLU A 233 -11.64 -35.60 -5.19
N ILE A 234 -10.36 -35.32 -5.47
CA ILE A 234 -9.54 -34.41 -4.66
C ILE A 234 -9.58 -33.01 -5.28
N TYR A 235 -10.02 -32.04 -4.49
CA TYR A 235 -10.02 -30.62 -4.81
C TYR A 235 -8.87 -29.90 -4.09
N PHE A 236 -8.09 -29.15 -4.85
CA PHE A 236 -7.06 -28.25 -4.31
C PHE A 236 -7.68 -26.90 -3.98
N GLY A 237 -7.34 -26.37 -2.81
CA GLY A 237 -7.72 -25.03 -2.42
C GLY A 237 -6.60 -24.02 -2.64
N ASP A 238 -6.82 -22.82 -2.10
CA ASP A 238 -5.80 -21.78 -2.01
C ASP A 238 -4.87 -22.04 -0.81
N ALA A 239 -3.56 -22.01 -1.07
CA ALA A 239 -2.51 -22.19 -0.07
C ALA A 239 -2.15 -20.86 0.64
N THR A 240 -2.61 -19.72 0.15
CA THR A 240 -2.19 -18.37 0.57
C THR A 240 -2.30 -18.17 2.07
N TYR A 241 -3.48 -18.42 2.64
CA TYR A 241 -3.68 -18.29 4.09
C TYR A 241 -2.72 -19.18 4.89
N PHE A 242 -2.53 -20.43 4.46
CA PHE A 242 -1.71 -21.38 5.19
C PHE A 242 -0.24 -20.96 5.23
N ILE A 243 0.25 -20.36 4.14
CA ILE A 243 1.63 -19.87 4.03
C ILE A 243 1.82 -18.54 4.75
N LEU A 244 0.89 -17.59 4.57
CA LEU A 244 0.93 -16.30 5.26
C LEU A 244 0.64 -16.42 6.77
N SER A 245 0.02 -17.51 7.23
CA SER A 245 -0.11 -17.78 8.67
C SER A 245 1.21 -18.11 9.36
N ARG A 246 2.31 -18.31 8.62
CA ARG A 246 3.63 -18.57 9.22
C ARG A 246 4.29 -17.27 9.67
N PRO A 247 4.71 -17.16 10.93
CA PRO A 247 5.16 -15.89 11.52
C PRO A 247 6.37 -15.29 10.78
N PHE A 248 7.33 -16.12 10.38
CA PHE A 248 8.50 -15.65 9.65
C PHE A 248 8.17 -15.16 8.24
N VAL A 249 7.20 -15.79 7.56
CA VAL A 249 6.82 -15.38 6.21
C VAL A 249 6.19 -14.00 6.24
N THR A 250 5.19 -13.78 7.11
CA THR A 250 4.54 -12.46 7.24
C THR A 250 5.48 -11.38 7.74
N LEU A 251 6.36 -11.69 8.70
CA LEU A 251 7.36 -10.73 9.17
C LEU A 251 8.27 -10.26 8.03
N ILE A 252 8.77 -11.18 7.20
CA ILE A 252 9.64 -10.82 6.07
C ILE A 252 8.87 -9.99 5.03
N PHE A 253 7.60 -10.31 4.74
CA PHE A 253 6.76 -9.49 3.85
C PHE A 253 6.53 -8.07 4.38
N VAL A 254 6.31 -7.92 5.69
CA VAL A 254 6.16 -6.61 6.34
C VAL A 254 7.45 -5.79 6.24
N LEU A 255 8.60 -6.41 6.53
CA LEU A 255 9.90 -5.74 6.40
C LEU A 255 10.17 -5.34 4.94
N GLU A 256 9.87 -6.20 3.99
CA GLU A 256 10.02 -5.94 2.55
C GLU A 256 9.17 -4.75 2.10
N PHE A 257 7.95 -4.63 2.62
CA PHE A 257 7.10 -3.46 2.38
C PHE A 257 7.76 -2.17 2.88
N TYR A 258 8.23 -2.13 4.14
CA TYR A 258 8.90 -0.94 4.70
C TYR A 258 10.20 -0.58 3.97
N LEU A 259 10.96 -1.56 3.47
CA LEU A 259 12.15 -1.30 2.65
C LEU A 259 11.83 -0.62 1.30
N SER A 260 10.54 -0.48 0.96
CA SER A 260 10.04 0.11 -0.29
C SER A 260 9.32 1.45 -0.04
N ILE A 261 9.70 2.16 1.02
CA ILE A 261 8.99 3.35 1.53
C ILE A 261 8.83 4.49 0.51
N ALA A 262 9.85 4.73 -0.32
CA ALA A 262 9.79 5.79 -1.31
C ALA A 262 8.66 5.54 -2.34
N TYR A 263 8.49 4.27 -2.71
CA TYR A 263 7.47 3.86 -3.65
C TYR A 263 6.09 3.70 -3.01
N ILE A 264 6.03 3.49 -1.68
CA ILE A 264 4.77 3.64 -0.93
C ILE A 264 4.31 5.10 -1.00
N GLY A 265 5.22 6.06 -0.78
CA GLY A 265 4.93 7.49 -0.96
C GLY A 265 4.38 7.79 -2.35
N LEU A 266 5.04 7.27 -3.39
CA LEU A 266 4.57 7.38 -4.78
C LEU A 266 3.16 6.79 -4.98
N ALA A 267 2.90 5.59 -4.46
CA ALA A 267 1.60 4.95 -4.58
C ALA A 267 0.50 5.75 -3.88
N CYS A 268 0.79 6.32 -2.71
CA CYS A 268 -0.11 7.23 -2.00
C CYS A 268 -0.38 8.50 -2.81
N VAL A 269 0.63 9.13 -3.42
CA VAL A 269 0.42 10.27 -4.33
C VAL A 269 -0.53 9.88 -5.46
N ARG A 270 -0.30 8.73 -6.11
CA ARG A 270 -1.17 8.22 -7.17
C ARG A 270 -2.62 7.98 -6.69
N CYS A 271 -2.80 7.45 -5.49
CA CYS A 271 -4.11 7.22 -4.86
C CYS A 271 -4.81 8.50 -4.40
N SER A 272 -4.11 9.63 -4.24
CA SER A 272 -4.69 10.90 -3.77
C SER A 272 -5.46 11.68 -4.85
N GLN A 273 -5.44 11.21 -6.10
CA GLN A 273 -6.00 11.90 -7.26
C GLN A 273 -6.79 10.93 -8.15
N LEU A 274 -7.79 11.46 -8.88
CA LEU A 274 -8.61 10.72 -9.85
C LEU A 274 -8.51 11.27 -11.28
N GLU A 275 -7.61 12.21 -11.54
CA GLU A 275 -7.41 12.84 -12.85
C GLU A 275 -6.80 11.88 -13.87
N ASP A 276 -5.84 11.07 -13.42
CA ASP A 276 -5.29 9.96 -14.19
C ASP A 276 -5.70 8.63 -13.54
N GLY A 277 -6.78 8.05 -14.09
CA GLY A 277 -7.34 6.80 -13.60
C GLY A 277 -6.38 5.61 -13.71
N MET A 278 -5.44 5.63 -14.66
CA MET A 278 -4.43 4.58 -14.77
C MET A 278 -3.42 4.69 -13.63
N GLN A 279 -2.97 5.91 -13.31
CA GLN A 279 -2.10 6.14 -12.15
C GLN A 279 -2.80 5.75 -10.85
N PHE A 280 -4.07 6.13 -10.68
CA PHE A 280 -4.87 5.72 -9.53
C PHE A 280 -4.95 4.20 -9.39
N PHE A 281 -5.22 3.48 -10.49
CA PHE A 281 -5.24 2.02 -10.51
C PHE A 281 -3.87 1.42 -10.14
N LEU A 282 -2.77 1.95 -10.67
CA LEU A 282 -1.41 1.53 -10.31
C LEU A 282 -1.10 1.79 -8.83
N GLY A 283 -1.57 2.92 -8.28
CA GLY A 283 -1.48 3.22 -6.86
C GLY A 283 -2.22 2.18 -6.02
N CYS A 284 -3.47 1.86 -6.37
CA CYS A 284 -4.27 0.83 -5.70
C CYS A 284 -3.60 -0.56 -5.76
N LEU A 285 -3.10 -0.95 -6.94
CA LEU A 285 -2.44 -2.23 -7.14
C LEU A 285 -1.15 -2.35 -6.31
N TYR A 286 -0.40 -1.26 -6.16
CA TYR A 286 0.78 -1.24 -5.30
C TYR A 286 0.38 -1.27 -3.81
N ALA A 287 -0.64 -0.49 -3.43
CA ALA A 287 -1.18 -0.45 -2.07
C ALA A 287 -1.74 -1.80 -1.61
N SER A 288 -2.21 -2.66 -2.54
CA SER A 288 -2.71 -3.99 -2.20
C SER A 288 -1.65 -4.88 -1.51
N ARG A 289 -0.35 -4.55 -1.62
CA ARG A 289 0.73 -5.22 -0.88
C ARG A 289 0.59 -5.05 0.64
N ALA A 290 -0.14 -4.04 1.11
CA ALA A 290 -0.45 -3.82 2.52
C ALA A 290 -1.28 -4.97 3.14
N VAL A 291 -1.85 -5.87 2.33
CA VAL A 291 -2.52 -7.08 2.83
C VAL A 291 -1.65 -7.93 3.76
N CYS A 292 -0.33 -7.90 3.58
CA CYS A 292 0.61 -8.66 4.42
C CYS A 292 0.51 -8.25 5.89
N PHE A 293 0.17 -6.99 6.17
CA PHE A 293 -0.03 -6.50 7.53
C PHE A 293 -1.30 -7.04 8.16
N ALA A 294 -2.38 -7.20 7.39
CA ALA A 294 -3.60 -7.79 7.92
C ALA A 294 -3.35 -9.23 8.40
N TYR A 295 -2.56 -10.00 7.64
CA TYR A 295 -2.10 -11.34 8.06
C TYR A 295 -1.13 -11.29 9.23
N PHE A 296 -0.21 -10.31 9.27
CA PHE A 296 0.68 -10.09 10.41
C PHE A 296 -0.14 -9.84 11.68
N VAL A 297 -1.01 -8.83 11.67
CA VAL A 297 -1.88 -8.48 12.81
C VAL A 297 -2.71 -9.68 13.22
N MET A 298 -3.39 -10.37 12.31
CA MET A 298 -4.18 -11.57 12.64
C MET A 298 -3.33 -12.62 13.37
N ARG A 299 -2.11 -12.88 12.88
CA ARG A 299 -1.21 -13.88 13.46
C ARG A 299 -0.76 -13.52 14.86
N TYR A 300 -0.26 -12.31 15.06
CA TYR A 300 0.29 -11.86 16.34
C TYR A 300 -0.82 -11.51 17.34
N ALA A 301 -1.97 -11.00 16.89
CA ALA A 301 -3.16 -10.83 17.72
C ALA A 301 -3.66 -12.17 18.24
N THR A 302 -3.63 -13.25 17.45
CA THR A 302 -4.00 -14.60 17.94
C THR A 302 -3.14 -15.02 19.13
N PHE A 303 -1.84 -14.72 19.10
CA PHE A 303 -0.95 -15.00 20.23
C PHE A 303 -1.34 -14.18 21.48
N ALA A 304 -1.60 -12.88 21.31
CA ALA A 304 -2.05 -12.01 22.40
C ALA A 304 -3.40 -12.45 22.97
N ILE A 305 -4.40 -12.70 22.12
CA ILE A 305 -5.74 -13.18 22.50
C ILE A 305 -5.64 -14.46 23.33
N LYS A 306 -4.83 -15.43 22.90
CA LYS A 306 -4.58 -16.67 23.65
C LYS A 306 -3.89 -16.42 24.99
N ARG A 307 -2.90 -15.52 24.99
CA ARG A 307 -2.13 -15.17 26.20
C ARG A 307 -3.00 -14.50 27.27
N PHE A 308 -3.98 -13.70 26.86
CA PHE A 308 -4.90 -12.95 27.73
C PHE A 308 -6.29 -13.61 27.87
N GLN A 309 -6.50 -14.78 27.25
CA GLN A 309 -7.78 -15.51 27.24
C GLN A 309 -8.97 -14.69 26.71
N TRP A 310 -8.73 -13.80 25.73
CA TRP A 310 -9.77 -12.99 25.12
C TRP A 310 -10.54 -13.71 24.00
N GLU A 311 -10.44 -15.04 23.94
CA GLU A 311 -11.11 -15.84 22.92
C GLU A 311 -12.65 -15.69 22.97
N THR A 312 -13.20 -15.33 24.13
CA THR A 312 -14.63 -15.05 24.31
C THR A 312 -15.10 -13.76 23.62
N PHE A 313 -14.18 -12.85 23.29
CA PHE A 313 -14.50 -11.56 22.67
C PHE A 313 -14.35 -11.56 21.16
N GLY A 314 -13.69 -12.57 20.57
CA GLY A 314 -13.30 -12.56 19.15
C GLY A 314 -13.90 -13.70 18.33
N ARG A 315 -14.43 -13.39 17.15
CA ARG A 315 -14.80 -14.39 16.13
C ARG A 315 -13.65 -14.63 15.16
N ALA A 316 -13.57 -15.85 14.63
CA ALA A 316 -12.61 -16.17 13.57
C ALA A 316 -13.00 -15.44 12.27
N ILE A 317 -12.04 -14.69 11.71
CA ILE A 317 -12.22 -13.93 10.47
C ILE A 317 -11.78 -14.78 9.30
N ASP A 318 -12.55 -14.74 8.20
CA ASP A 318 -12.12 -15.37 6.95
C ASP A 318 -10.91 -14.61 6.37
N PRO A 319 -9.74 -15.25 6.26
CA PRO A 319 -8.52 -14.60 5.81
C PRO A 319 -8.53 -14.25 4.32
N GLY A 320 -9.38 -14.89 3.51
CA GLY A 320 -9.57 -14.54 2.10
C GLY A 320 -10.41 -13.28 1.94
N LEU A 321 -11.47 -13.14 2.74
CA LEU A 321 -12.28 -11.92 2.80
C LEU A 321 -11.45 -10.73 3.30
N LEU A 322 -10.63 -10.93 4.34
CA LEU A 322 -9.72 -9.91 4.83
C LEU A 322 -8.73 -9.46 3.74
N ALA A 323 -8.20 -10.40 2.96
CA ALA A 323 -7.29 -10.08 1.88
C ALA A 323 -7.95 -9.32 0.72
N LEU A 324 -9.16 -9.71 0.34
CA LEU A 324 -9.96 -8.98 -0.63
C LEU A 324 -10.29 -7.57 -0.14
N ALA A 325 -10.70 -7.44 1.12
CA ALA A 325 -11.01 -6.14 1.72
C ALA A 325 -9.76 -5.24 1.74
N ALA A 326 -8.64 -5.71 2.28
CA ALA A 326 -7.41 -4.94 2.32
C ALA A 326 -6.90 -4.57 0.91
N GLY A 327 -6.99 -5.49 -0.05
CA GLY A 327 -6.53 -5.27 -1.41
C GLY A 327 -7.38 -4.28 -2.22
N LEU A 328 -8.71 -4.31 -2.05
CA LEU A 328 -9.64 -3.47 -2.80
C LEU A 328 -9.87 -2.10 -2.15
N TYR A 329 -9.86 -2.03 -0.81
CA TYR A 329 -10.18 -0.81 -0.09
C TYR A 329 -8.97 0.07 0.22
N ALA A 330 -7.74 -0.45 0.30
CA ALA A 330 -6.60 0.36 0.76
C ALA A 330 -6.39 1.67 -0.03
N GLY A 331 -6.40 1.60 -1.36
CA GLY A 331 -6.25 2.78 -2.22
C GLY A 331 -7.42 3.77 -2.14
N PRO A 332 -8.67 3.34 -2.39
CA PRO A 332 -9.86 4.20 -2.25
C PRO A 332 -10.04 4.77 -0.85
N PHE A 333 -9.69 4.01 0.19
CA PHE A 333 -9.72 4.49 1.57
C PHE A 333 -8.71 5.62 1.79
N PHE A 334 -7.48 5.46 1.27
CA PHE A 334 -6.49 6.53 1.32
C PHE A 334 -6.96 7.79 0.56
N TYR A 335 -7.65 7.62 -0.57
CA TYR A 335 -8.27 8.74 -1.29
C TYR A 335 -9.27 9.50 -0.40
N VAL A 336 -10.19 8.79 0.25
CA VAL A 336 -11.18 9.41 1.17
C VAL A 336 -10.47 10.09 2.33
N LEU A 337 -9.46 9.46 2.92
CA LEU A 337 -8.71 9.99 4.04
C LEU A 337 -7.93 11.27 3.67
N THR A 338 -7.47 11.39 2.44
CA THR A 338 -6.76 12.59 1.96
C THR A 338 -7.70 13.72 1.49
N ASN A 339 -8.93 13.40 1.10
CA ASN A 339 -9.91 14.36 0.57
C ASN A 339 -11.03 14.71 1.56
N THR A 340 -10.87 14.37 2.84
CA THR A 340 -11.81 14.71 3.91
C THR A 340 -11.06 15.40 5.07
N PRO A 341 -11.77 16.04 6.02
CA PRO A 341 -11.14 16.62 7.21
C PRO A 341 -10.32 15.65 8.06
N THR A 342 -10.43 14.34 7.82
CA THR A 342 -9.56 13.35 8.48
C THR A 342 -8.08 13.52 8.12
N VAL A 343 -7.76 14.23 7.03
CA VAL A 343 -6.38 14.51 6.64
C VAL A 343 -5.62 15.36 7.67
N HIS A 344 -6.31 16.14 8.50
CA HIS A 344 -5.68 16.88 9.59
C HIS A 344 -5.04 15.95 10.63
N PHE A 345 -5.69 14.81 10.90
CA PHE A 345 -5.13 13.80 11.80
C PHE A 345 -3.87 13.17 11.20
N VAL A 346 -3.86 12.94 9.89
CA VAL A 346 -2.71 12.41 9.14
C VAL A 346 -1.52 13.37 9.19
N ILE A 347 -1.77 14.65 8.94
CA ILE A 347 -0.76 15.71 9.05
C ILE A 347 -0.20 15.77 10.46
N TRP A 348 -1.05 15.64 11.48
CA TRP A 348 -0.62 15.63 12.87
C TRP A 348 0.29 14.43 13.17
N LEU A 349 -0.08 13.23 12.73
CA LEU A 349 0.74 12.02 12.88
C LEU A 349 2.15 12.22 12.28
N ASN A 350 2.22 12.87 11.12
CA ASN A 350 3.48 13.12 10.42
C ASN A 350 4.46 14.05 11.17
N ARG A 351 4.00 14.75 12.21
CA ARG A 351 4.81 15.69 13.00
C ARG A 351 5.32 15.11 14.31
N VAL A 352 4.70 14.04 14.83
CA VAL A 352 4.93 13.54 16.20
C VAL A 352 6.39 13.12 16.43
N TRP A 353 7.05 12.55 15.43
CA TRP A 353 8.44 12.05 15.54
C TRP A 353 9.48 12.94 14.87
N VAL A 354 9.10 14.13 14.42
CA VAL A 354 10.03 15.10 13.83
C VAL A 354 10.58 16.01 14.93
N SER A 355 11.89 16.28 14.90
CA SER A 355 12.51 17.26 15.79
C SER A 355 11.90 18.67 15.56
N PRO A 356 11.68 19.48 16.60
CA PRO A 356 11.08 20.82 16.47
C PRO A 356 11.79 21.72 15.45
N SER A 357 13.13 21.61 15.35
CA SER A 357 13.95 22.35 14.38
C SER A 357 13.64 22.02 12.91
N LEU A 358 13.05 20.86 12.65
CA LEU A 358 12.78 20.33 11.32
C LEU A 358 11.30 20.34 10.94
N HIS A 359 10.40 20.78 11.84
CA HIS A 359 8.93 20.79 11.59
C HIS A 359 8.53 21.59 10.34
N GLY A 360 9.29 22.61 9.98
CA GLY A 360 9.07 23.40 8.76
C GLY A 360 9.48 22.68 7.46
N HIS A 361 10.42 21.73 7.54
CA HIS A 361 11.16 21.23 6.38
C HIS A 361 11.10 19.72 6.22
N ALA A 362 10.53 19.00 7.17
CA ALA A 362 10.46 17.56 7.14
C ALA A 362 9.20 16.99 7.78
N ILE A 363 8.87 15.76 7.37
CA ILE A 363 7.81 14.94 7.94
C ILE A 363 8.33 13.52 8.24
N GLU A 364 7.74 12.85 9.22
CA GLU A 364 7.95 11.43 9.49
C GLU A 364 6.69 10.65 9.11
N VAL A 365 6.78 9.78 8.11
CA VAL A 365 5.67 8.99 7.57
C VAL A 365 5.44 7.63 8.23
N LEU A 366 6.30 7.15 9.14
CA LEU A 366 6.15 5.83 9.75
C LEU A 366 4.82 5.68 10.48
N LEU A 367 4.45 6.62 11.35
CA LEU A 367 3.16 6.60 12.06
C LEU A 367 1.96 6.69 11.12
N LEU A 368 2.08 7.46 10.03
CA LEU A 368 1.04 7.54 9.01
C LEU A 368 0.83 6.18 8.34
N TYR A 369 1.92 5.54 7.91
CA TYR A 369 1.82 4.24 7.27
C TYR A 369 1.31 3.20 8.24
N ASP A 370 1.78 3.16 9.48
CA ASP A 370 1.28 2.27 10.52
C ASP A 370 -0.21 2.48 10.78
N PHE A 371 -0.71 3.72 10.71
CA PHE A 371 -2.13 4.04 10.83
C PHE A 371 -2.94 3.56 9.62
N ILE A 372 -2.49 3.84 8.39
CA ILE A 372 -3.16 3.35 7.16
C ILE A 372 -3.20 1.83 7.15
N ILE A 373 -2.10 1.20 7.56
CA ILE A 373 -1.94 -0.24 7.70
C ILE A 373 -2.91 -0.77 8.77
N GLY A 374 -2.95 -0.15 9.95
CA GLY A 374 -3.85 -0.52 11.04
C GLY A 374 -5.31 -0.43 10.64
N ILE A 375 -5.68 0.57 9.82
CA ILE A 375 -7.03 0.69 9.29
C ILE A 375 -7.32 -0.34 8.20
N SER A 376 -6.36 -0.70 7.35
CA SER A 376 -6.56 -1.81 6.41
C SER A 376 -6.79 -3.16 7.12
N ALA A 377 -6.37 -3.25 8.39
CA ALA A 377 -6.68 -4.37 9.28
C ALA A 377 -8.03 -4.21 10.02
N THR A 378 -8.77 -3.11 9.89
CA THR A 378 -10.07 -2.87 10.57
C THR A 378 -11.24 -3.79 10.23
N PRO A 379 -11.24 -4.63 9.18
CA PRO A 379 -12.19 -5.73 9.13
C PRO A 379 -12.10 -6.66 10.37
N LEU A 380 -11.02 -6.57 11.17
CA LEU A 380 -10.94 -7.12 12.53
C LEU A 380 -11.89 -6.46 13.54
N PHE A 381 -12.11 -5.15 13.46
CA PHE A 381 -12.92 -4.39 14.41
C PHE A 381 -14.41 -4.38 14.09
N HIS A 382 -14.80 -4.46 12.80
CA HIS A 382 -16.21 -4.42 12.43
C HIS A 382 -16.98 -5.64 12.97
N GLU A 383 -16.36 -6.82 13.02
CA GLU A 383 -16.91 -8.04 13.65
C GLU A 383 -16.92 -7.97 15.20
N LEU A 384 -16.02 -7.20 15.81
CA LEU A 384 -16.01 -6.91 17.26
C LEU A 384 -17.16 -5.97 17.67
N GLN A 385 -17.54 -5.05 16.78
CA GLN A 385 -18.55 -4.02 17.05
C GLN A 385 -20.00 -4.53 16.98
N ILE A 386 -20.25 -5.66 16.29
CA ILE A 386 -21.57 -6.32 16.25
C ILE A 386 -22.03 -6.75 17.66
N HIS A 387 -21.13 -6.83 18.65
CA HIS A 387 -21.49 -7.13 20.04
C HIS A 387 -21.66 -5.93 20.98
N LEU A 388 -21.30 -4.71 20.56
CA LEU A 388 -21.44 -3.50 21.40
C LEU A 388 -22.71 -2.68 21.07
N SER A 389 -23.51 -3.09 20.10
CA SER A 389 -24.90 -2.65 19.98
C SER A 389 -25.79 -3.65 20.72
N PRO A 390 -26.32 -3.31 21.92
CA PRO A 390 -27.43 -4.04 22.47
C PRO A 390 -28.67 -3.61 21.67
N SER A 391 -29.00 -4.34 20.62
CA SER A 391 -30.33 -4.22 20.03
C SER A 391 -31.01 -5.57 19.84
N SER A 392 -32.16 -5.63 20.51
CA SER A 392 -33.31 -6.54 20.33
C SER A 392 -33.12 -8.01 20.65
N VAL A 393 -33.43 -8.31 21.92
CA VAL A 393 -34.47 -9.29 22.28
C VAL A 393 -35.54 -9.37 21.18
N SER A 394 -35.78 -10.54 20.60
CA SER A 394 -37.12 -11.15 20.48
C SER A 394 -37.12 -12.46 19.66
N PHE A 395 -37.62 -13.50 20.36
CA PHE A 395 -38.09 -14.84 19.96
C PHE A 395 -37.12 -15.89 19.43
#